data_AF-A0A970SY43-F1
#
_entry.id   AF-A0A970SY43-F1
#
_cell.length_a   1.000
_cell.length_b   1.000
_cell.length_c   1.000
_cell.angle_alpha   90.00
_cell.angle_beta   90.00
_cell.angle_gamma   90.00
#
_symmetry.space_group_name_H-M   'P 1'
#
loop_
_entity.id
_entity.type
_entity.pdbx_description
1 polymer ?
#
loop_
_entity_poly.entity_id
_entity_poly.type
_entity_poly.pdbx_seq_one_letter_code
_entity_poly.pdbx_strand_id
1 'polypeptide(L)' 'MAQMIPEYFRSGTRGENILFNTLKGLPDDYVVYREPIIRNRRPDFVIIGPDIGFVVLEVKD' A
#
# COMPACT_ATOMS: atom_id res chain seq x y z
N MET A 1 13.01 -5.07 1.86
CA MET A 1 11.66 -4.68 2.33
C MET A 1 11.10 -3.73 1.31
N ALA A 2 9.80 -3.82 1.03
CA ALA A 2 9.12 -3.00 0.04
C ALA A 2 9.39 -1.50 0.25
N GLN A 3 9.48 -0.75 -0.84
CA GLN A 3 9.51 0.70 -0.79
C GLN A 3 8.11 1.23 -0.46
N MET A 4 7.93 1.73 0.75
CA MET A 4 6.68 2.31 1.21
C MET A 4 6.63 3.82 0.89
N ILE A 5 5.53 4.28 0.27
CA ILE A 5 5.34 5.69 -0.09
C ILE A 5 3.96 6.18 0.40
N PRO A 6 3.89 7.10 1.37
CA PRO A 6 5.00 7.53 2.24
C PRO A 6 5.53 6.39 3.11
N GLU A 7 6.77 6.53 3.59
CA GLU A 7 7.43 5.51 4.43
C GLU A 7 6.75 5.34 5.80
N TYR A 8 6.14 6.41 6.31
CA TYR A 8 5.44 6.44 7.58
C TYR A 8 3.92 6.26 7.41
N PHE A 9 3.30 5.63 8.41
CA PHE A 9 1.83 5.56 8.55
C PHE A 9 1.39 6.57 9.60
N ARG A 10 0.60 7.58 9.20
CA ARG A 10 0.13 8.60 10.14
C ARG A 10 -1.08 8.16 10.95
N SER A 11 -2.04 7.54 10.28
CA SER A 11 -3.34 7.16 10.85
C SER A 11 -4.09 6.25 9.90
N GLY A 12 -5.04 5.49 10.41
CA GLY A 12 -5.93 4.67 9.61
C GLY A 12 -6.72 3.69 10.47
N THR A 13 -7.55 2.88 9.83
CA THR A 13 -8.32 1.85 10.51
C THR A 13 -7.43 0.73 11.05
N ARG A 14 -8.01 -0.17 11.86
CA ARG A 14 -7.28 -1.35 12.32
C ARG A 14 -6.89 -2.24 11.14
N GLY A 15 -7.79 -2.41 10.17
CA GLY A 15 -7.52 -3.17 8.94
C GLY A 15 -6.36 -2.57 8.14
N GLU A 16 -6.37 -1.25 7.95
CA GLU A 16 -5.31 -0.55 7.22
C GLU A 16 -3.94 -0.66 7.92
N ASN A 17 -3.90 -0.56 9.25
CA ASN A 17 -2.66 -0.70 10.00
C ASN A 17 -2.09 -2.13 9.92
N ILE A 18 -2.95 -3.16 10.00
CA ILE A 18 -2.53 -4.55 9.81
C ILE A 18 -1.96 -4.72 8.40
N LEU A 19 -2.69 -4.29 7.37
CA LEU A 19 -2.27 -4.44 5.98
C LEU A 19 -0.96 -3.69 5.71
N PHE A 20 -0.81 -2.45 6.17
CA PHE A 20 0.41 -1.66 6.00
C PHE A 20 1.64 -2.38 6.56
N ASN A 21 1.54 -2.96 7.76
CA ASN A 21 2.65 -3.68 8.38
C ASN A 21 2.94 -5.01 7.68
N THR A 22 1.92 -5.69 7.13
CA THR A 22 2.12 -6.88 6.30
C THR A 22 2.85 -6.53 4.99
N LEU A 23 2.44 -5.45 4.32
CA LEU A 23 3.02 -5.04 3.03
C LEU A 23 4.49 -4.61 3.13
N LYS A 24 4.93 -4.09 4.28
CA LYS A 24 6.36 -3.84 4.56
C LYS A 24 7.26 -5.07 4.40
N GLY A 25 6.70 -6.26 4.61
CA GLY A 25 7.41 -7.53 4.50
C GLY A 25 7.66 -7.99 3.06
N LEU A 26 7.10 -7.32 2.05
CA LEU A 26 7.36 -7.65 0.66
C LEU A 26 8.84 -7.42 0.30
N PRO A 27 9.35 -8.07 -0.77
CA PRO A 27 10.69 -7.85 -1.29
C PRO A 27 10.96 -6.38 -1.68
N ASP A 28 12.23 -6.02 -1.81
CA ASP A 28 12.66 -4.64 -2.10
C ASP A 28 12.43 -4.17 -3.55
N ASP A 29 12.07 -5.07 -4.45
CA ASP A 29 11.60 -4.76 -5.80
C ASP A 29 10.09 -4.47 -5.88
N TYR A 30 9.40 -4.41 -4.73
CA TYR A 30 8.00 -3.95 -4.61
C TYR A 30 7.94 -2.48 -4.16
N VAL A 31 7.02 -1.73 -4.77
CA VAL A 31 6.65 -0.37 -4.36
C VAL A 31 5.21 -0.36 -3.89
N VAL A 32 4.96 0.20 -2.70
CA VAL A 32 3.63 0.30 -2.10
C VAL A 32 3.30 1.76 -1.85
N TYR A 33 2.33 2.29 -2.59
CA TYR A 33 1.74 3.59 -2.34
C TYR A 33 0.58 3.46 -1.36
N ARG A 34 0.56 4.27 -0.31
CA ARG A 34 -0.58 4.44 0.59
C ARG A 34 -1.32 5.73 0.23
N GLU A 35 -2.64 5.63 0.10
CA GLU A 35 -3.53 6.74 -0.25
C GLU A 35 -3.08 7.60 -1.45
N PRO A 36 -2.56 7.03 -2.57
CA PRO A 36 -2.13 7.83 -3.71
C PRO A 36 -3.31 8.52 -4.39
N ILE A 37 -3.10 9.73 -4.91
CA ILE A 37 -4.08 10.39 -5.76
C ILE A 37 -3.85 9.93 -7.20
N ILE A 38 -4.77 9.13 -7.74
CA ILE A 38 -4.75 8.68 -9.12
C ILE A 38 -5.97 9.29 -9.82
N ARG A 39 -5.71 10.29 -10.65
CA ARG A 39 -6.75 11.18 -11.21
C ARG A 39 -7.57 11.79 -10.07
N ASN A 40 -8.80 11.34 -9.86
CA ASN A 40 -9.71 11.81 -8.80
C ASN A 40 -10.11 10.69 -7.83
N ARG A 41 -9.30 9.63 -7.72
CA ARG A 41 -9.51 8.52 -6.79
C ARG A 41 -8.35 8.44 -5.82
N ARG A 42 -8.64 7.99 -4.60
CA ARG A 42 -7.67 7.83 -3.52
C ARG A 42 -7.87 6.45 -2.86
N PRO A 43 -7.42 5.37 -3.52
CA PRO A 43 -7.49 4.04 -2.92
C PRO A 43 -6.56 3.94 -1.72
N ASP A 44 -6.84 3.01 -0.80
CA ASP A 44 -6.04 2.87 0.43
C ASP A 44 -4.61 2.44 0.12
N PHE A 45 -4.44 1.48 -0.81
CA PHE A 45 -3.12 1.04 -1.26
C PHE A 45 -3.05 0.77 -2.76
N VAL A 46 -1.88 1.03 -3.33
CA VAL A 46 -1.48 0.57 -4.67
C VAL A 46 -0.13 -0.11 -4.56
N ILE A 47 -0.05 -1.34 -5.04
CA ILE A 47 1.16 -2.17 -4.99
C ILE A 47 1.63 -2.40 -6.42
N ILE A 48 2.93 -2.23 -6.64
CA ILE A 48 3.61 -2.50 -7.90
C ILE A 48 4.73 -3.48 -7.62
N GLY A 49 4.73 -4.63 -8.29
CA GLY A 49 5.77 -5.65 -8.14
C GLY A 49 5.86 -6.60 -9.34
N PRO A 50 6.99 -7.32 -9.50
CA PRO A 50 7.26 -8.12 -10.69
C PRO A 50 6.29 -9.30 -10.88
N ASP A 51 5.82 -9.92 -9.79
CA ASP A 51 4.97 -11.12 -9.88
C ASP A 51 3.48 -10.79 -10.01
N ILE A 52 3.03 -9.70 -9.37
CA ILE A 52 1.62 -9.32 -9.27
C ILE A 52 1.23 -8.14 -10.17
N GLY A 53 2.21 -7.49 -10.80
CA GLY A 53 1.99 -6.32 -11.64
C GLY A 53 1.47 -5.14 -10.82
N PHE A 54 0.26 -4.67 -11.15
CA PHE A 54 -0.38 -3.52 -10.54
C PHE A 54 -1.65 -3.93 -9.78
N VAL A 55 -1.65 -3.74 -8.45
CA VAL A 55 -2.76 -4.12 -7.57
C VAL A 55 -3.26 -2.89 -6.83
N VAL A 56 -4.58 -2.68 -6.85
CA VAL A 56 -5.26 -1.64 -6.06
C VAL A 56 -6.05 -2.33 -4.96
N LEU A 57 -5.83 -1.92 -3.71
CA LEU A 57 -6.53 -2.46 -2.55
C LEU A 57 -7.34 -1.38 -1.86
N GLU A 58 -8.55 -1.77 -1.49
CA GLU A 58 -9.50 -1.01 -0.68
C GLU A 58 -9.78 -1.84 0.56
N VAL A 59 -9.38 -1.33 1.70
CA VAL A 59 -9.66 -1.94 2.99
C VAL A 59 -11.14 -1.70 3.29
N LYS A 60 -11.79 -2.78 3.73
CA LYS A 60 -13.15 -2.75 4.23
C LYS A 60 -13.10 -3.37 5.61
N ASP A 61 -13.24 -2.53 6.61
CA ASP A 61 -13.56 -2.92 7.98
C ASP A 61 -15.04 -3.32 8.06
#